data_AF-A0A8C8JI36-F1
#
_entry.id   AF-A0A8C8JI36-F1
#
_cell.length_a   1.000
_cell.length_b   1.000
_cell.length_c   1.000
_cell.angle_alpha   90.00
_cell.angle_beta   90.00
_cell.angle_gamma   90.00
#
_symmetry.space_group_name_H-M   'P 1'
#
loop_
_entity.id
_entity.type
_entity.pdbx_description
1 polymer ?
#
loop_
_entity_poly.entity_id
_entity_poly.type
_entity_poly.pdbx_seq_one_letter_code
_entity_poly.pdbx_strand_id
1 'polypeptide(L)'
;IQKKGLSLEEKRTLMMEIFFETKEVFQLKDIEKIAPKTKGITPMSVKEVLQSLVDDNMVDCERVGTSNYYWAFPSKALHARKRRLEELDKQVILTGVLQLHKYSNYVLMVGLCLAGKSNVTAKEAVSRWTDNVFAIKSWAKRNFGFDDGHIDKAFGIPEDLDYMD
;
A
#
# COMPACT_ATOMS: atom_id res chain seq x y z
N ILE A 1 37.16 -42.04 -14.58
CA ILE A 1 35.80 -41.53 -14.34
C ILE A 1 35.74 -41.07 -12.89
N GLN A 2 36.00 -39.79 -12.62
CA GLN A 2 35.93 -39.24 -11.26
C GLN A 2 34.46 -39.35 -10.80
N LYS A 3 34.23 -39.96 -9.64
CA LYS A 3 32.93 -39.93 -8.96
C LYS A 3 32.61 -38.46 -8.69
N LYS A 4 31.79 -37.83 -9.53
CA LYS A 4 31.23 -36.50 -9.23
C LYS A 4 30.60 -36.61 -7.85
N GLY A 5 31.16 -35.89 -6.87
CA GLY A 5 30.55 -35.81 -5.56
C GLY A 5 29.13 -35.28 -5.70
N LEU A 6 28.21 -35.75 -4.84
CA LEU A 6 26.85 -35.21 -4.82
C LEU A 6 26.93 -33.69 -4.70
N SER A 7 26.25 -33.00 -5.61
CA SER A 7 26.08 -31.56 -5.58
C SER A 7 25.32 -31.14 -4.31
N LEU A 8 25.48 -29.88 -3.91
CA LEU A 8 24.80 -29.32 -2.75
C LEU A 8 23.27 -29.47 -2.86
N GLU A 9 22.73 -29.28 -4.06
CA GLU A 9 21.30 -29.46 -4.38
C GLU A 9 20.82 -30.91 -4.15
N GLU A 10 21.61 -31.89 -4.58
CA GLU A 10 21.27 -33.32 -4.39
C GLU A 10 21.32 -33.69 -2.92
N LYS A 11 22.31 -33.21 -2.17
CA LYS A 11 22.39 -33.42 -0.71
C LYS A 11 21.17 -32.84 0.01
N ARG A 12 20.70 -31.66 -0.42
CA ARG A 12 19.51 -31.01 0.13
C ARG A 12 18.25 -31.83 -0.14
N THR A 13 18.07 -32.32 -1.36
CA THR A 13 16.92 -33.17 -1.73
C THR A 13 16.91 -34.45 -0.91
N LEU A 14 18.05 -35.14 -0.80
CA LEU A 14 18.16 -36.36 -0.01
C LEU A 14 17.94 -36.14 1.49
N MET A 15 18.37 -34.99 2.03
CA MET A 15 18.11 -34.62 3.42
C MET A 15 16.62 -34.40 3.66
N MET A 16 15.92 -33.73 2.74
CA MET A 16 14.47 -33.55 2.79
C MET A 16 13.71 -34.88 2.70
N GLU A 17 14.18 -35.82 1.88
CA GLU A 17 13.61 -37.17 1.82
C GLU A 17 13.65 -37.88 3.18
N ILE A 18 14.75 -37.76 3.93
CA ILE A 18 14.84 -38.35 5.28
C ILE A 18 13.73 -37.81 6.18
N PHE A 19 13.52 -36.49 6.20
CA PHE A 19 12.47 -35.89 7.02
C PHE A 19 11.05 -36.26 6.55
N PHE A 20 10.82 -36.37 5.25
CA PHE A 20 9.50 -36.70 4.69
C PHE A 20 9.13 -38.17 4.83
N GLU A 21 10.11 -39.07 4.76
CA GLU A 21 9.91 -40.51 4.87
C GLU A 21 9.68 -40.93 6.32
N THR A 22 10.46 -40.37 7.23
CA THR A 22 10.36 -40.69 8.67
C THR A 22 9.23 -39.94 9.37
N LYS A 23 8.88 -38.73 8.92
CA LYS A 23 7.85 -37.85 9.53
C LYS A 23 8.08 -37.60 11.03
N GLU A 24 9.34 -37.68 11.47
CA GLU A 24 9.75 -37.55 12.87
C GLU A 24 10.62 -36.31 13.09
N VAL A 25 10.75 -35.95 14.37
CA VAL A 25 11.64 -34.86 14.83
C VAL A 25 12.98 -35.47 15.20
N PHE A 26 14.08 -34.92 14.69
CA PHE A 26 15.42 -35.42 14.94
C PHE A 26 16.27 -34.43 15.75
N GLN A 27 17.14 -34.97 16.60
CA GLN A 27 18.23 -34.19 17.15
C GLN A 27 19.40 -34.12 16.15
N LEU A 28 20.23 -33.09 16.27
CA LEU A 28 21.43 -32.94 15.43
C LEU A 28 22.29 -34.23 15.40
N LYS A 29 22.47 -34.86 16.58
CA LYS A 29 23.25 -36.10 16.74
C LYS A 29 22.67 -37.29 15.97
N ASP A 30 21.35 -37.32 15.81
CA ASP A 30 20.66 -38.42 15.12
C ASP A 30 20.73 -38.18 13.60
N ILE A 31 20.55 -36.94 13.14
CA ILE A 31 20.74 -36.58 11.73
C ILE A 31 22.17 -36.87 11.27
N GLU A 32 23.18 -36.53 12.08
CA GLU A 32 24.58 -36.80 11.78
C GLU A 32 24.89 -38.31 11.62
N LYS A 33 24.06 -39.20 12.18
CA LYS A 33 24.17 -40.66 12.00
C LYS A 33 23.32 -41.18 10.85
N ILE A 34 22.10 -40.69 10.70
CA ILE A 34 21.14 -41.14 9.68
C ILE A 34 21.54 -40.66 8.29
N ALA A 35 21.98 -39.40 8.15
CA ALA A 35 22.29 -38.81 6.84
C ALA A 35 23.44 -39.53 6.09
N PRO A 36 24.56 -39.92 6.74
CA PRO A 36 25.60 -40.73 6.09
C PRO A 36 25.17 -42.17 5.87
N LYS A 37 24.40 -42.75 6.80
CA LYS A 37 24.00 -44.17 6.77
C LYS A 37 22.93 -44.47 5.71
N THR A 38 21.94 -43.59 5.58
CA THR A 38 20.78 -43.79 4.71
C THR A 38 21.00 -43.24 3.31
N LYS A 39 21.61 -42.06 3.19
CA LYS A 39 21.70 -41.32 1.92
C LYS A 39 23.14 -41.02 1.47
N GLY A 40 24.15 -41.48 2.21
CA GLY A 40 25.56 -41.31 1.84
C GLY A 40 26.07 -39.87 1.91
N ILE A 41 25.40 -38.98 2.66
CA ILE A 41 25.85 -37.59 2.84
C ILE A 41 27.11 -37.60 3.71
N THR A 42 28.14 -36.85 3.30
CA THR A 42 29.38 -36.79 4.08
C THR A 42 29.11 -36.14 5.45
N PRO A 43 29.53 -36.75 6.59
CA PRO A 43 29.21 -36.25 7.94
C PRO A 43 29.57 -34.78 8.15
N MET A 44 30.72 -34.36 7.63
CA MET A 44 31.18 -32.97 7.69
C MET A 44 30.25 -31.97 6.98
N SER A 45 29.47 -32.41 5.98
CA SER A 45 28.54 -31.54 5.24
C SER A 45 27.10 -31.56 5.78
N VAL A 46 26.78 -32.47 6.70
CA VAL A 46 25.40 -32.60 7.24
C VAL A 46 24.95 -31.30 7.89
N LYS A 47 25.81 -30.70 8.72
CA LYS A 47 25.49 -29.43 9.41
C LYS A 47 25.33 -28.25 8.46
N GLU A 48 26.18 -28.16 7.43
CA GLU A 48 26.10 -27.12 6.41
C GLU A 48 24.83 -27.23 5.58
N VAL A 49 24.51 -28.45 5.12
CA VAL A 49 23.28 -28.73 4.34
C VAL A 49 22.03 -28.49 5.18
N LEU A 50 22.04 -28.90 6.46
CA LEU A 50 20.93 -28.67 7.38
C LEU A 50 20.73 -27.18 7.65
N GLN A 51 21.80 -26.42 7.89
CA GLN A 51 21.71 -24.98 8.09
C GLN A 51 21.19 -24.29 6.83
N SER A 52 21.70 -24.64 5.66
CA SER A 52 21.23 -24.10 4.38
C SER A 52 19.73 -24.37 4.13
N LEU A 53 19.22 -25.54 4.56
CA LEU A 53 17.78 -25.85 4.50
C LEU A 53 16.95 -25.05 5.52
N VAL A 54 17.52 -24.77 6.68
CA VAL A 54 16.88 -23.92 7.71
C VAL A 54 16.83 -22.47 7.23
N ASP A 55 17.91 -21.95 6.66
CA ASP A 55 18.01 -20.59 6.13
C ASP A 55 16.96 -20.35 5.02
N ASP A 56 16.74 -21.36 4.17
CA ASP A 56 15.70 -21.34 3.14
C ASP A 56 14.28 -21.65 3.66
N ASN A 57 14.10 -21.76 4.98
CA ASN A 57 12.84 -22.07 5.66
C ASN A 57 12.18 -23.38 5.19
N MET A 58 12.97 -24.37 4.76
CA MET A 58 12.51 -25.69 4.32
C MET A 58 12.49 -26.71 5.47
N VAL A 59 13.41 -26.55 6.42
CA VAL A 59 13.50 -27.32 7.67
C VAL A 59 13.39 -26.35 8.83
N ASP A 60 12.62 -26.69 9.85
CA ASP A 60 12.55 -25.88 11.06
C ASP A 60 13.53 -26.38 12.09
N CYS A 61 14.09 -25.44 12.84
CA CYS A 61 14.88 -25.73 14.02
C CYS A 61 14.25 -25.07 15.24
N GLU A 62 14.09 -25.83 16.33
CA GLU A 62 13.73 -25.29 17.63
C GLU A 62 14.73 -25.75 18.68
N ARG A 63 15.16 -24.78 19.48
CA ARG A 63 16.05 -25.05 20.60
C ARG A 63 15.22 -25.28 21.85
N VAL A 64 15.22 -26.52 22.33
CA VAL A 64 14.57 -26.89 23.60
C VAL A 64 15.67 -27.22 24.60
N GLY A 65 15.87 -26.32 25.57
CA GLY A 65 16.95 -26.42 26.55
C GLY A 65 18.34 -26.26 25.92
N THR A 66 19.19 -27.28 26.07
CA THR A 66 20.55 -27.33 25.51
C THR A 66 20.64 -28.04 24.16
N SER A 67 19.53 -28.57 23.64
CA SER A 67 19.50 -29.39 22.42
C SER A 67 18.66 -28.73 21.34
N ASN A 68 19.12 -28.84 20.09
CA ASN A 68 18.38 -28.39 18.91
C ASN A 68 17.64 -29.56 18.26
N TYR A 69 16.35 -29.34 17.98
CA TYR A 69 15.46 -30.27 17.31
C TYR A 69 15.17 -29.75 15.91
N TYR A 70 15.16 -30.67 14.94
CA TYR A 70 14.94 -30.38 13.52
C TYR A 70 13.80 -31.23 12.97
N TRP A 71 12.92 -30.63 12.19
CA TRP A 71 11.84 -31.33 11.51
C TRP A 71 11.43 -30.62 10.23
N ALA A 72 10.85 -31.37 9.30
CA ALA A 72 10.21 -30.80 8.12
C ALA A 72 8.91 -31.56 7.85
N PHE A 73 7.81 -30.83 7.71
CA PHE A 73 6.53 -31.42 7.34
C PHE A 73 6.30 -31.24 5.83
N PRO A 74 5.78 -32.27 5.11
CA PRO A 74 5.39 -32.13 3.71
C PRO A 74 4.41 -30.96 3.49
N SER A 75 3.60 -30.64 4.50
CA SER A 75 2.63 -29.53 4.52
C SER A 75 3.27 -28.14 4.61
N LYS A 76 4.53 -27.99 5.04
CA LYS A 76 5.18 -26.67 5.16
C LYS A 76 5.54 -26.05 3.82
N ALA A 77 5.87 -26.84 2.80
CA ALA A 77 5.99 -26.34 1.42
C ALA A 77 4.66 -25.72 0.93
N LEU A 78 3.54 -26.32 1.33
CA LEU A 78 2.19 -25.83 0.99
C LEU A 78 1.83 -24.55 1.78
N HIS A 79 2.23 -24.45 3.06
CA HIS A 79 2.01 -23.25 3.88
C HIS A 79 2.94 -22.09 3.50
N ALA A 80 4.18 -22.35 3.08
CA ALA A 80 5.08 -21.34 2.52
C ALA A 80 4.49 -20.74 1.22
N ARG A 81 3.89 -21.56 0.36
CA ARG A 81 3.20 -21.11 -0.85
C ARG A 81 1.92 -20.34 -0.55
N LYS A 82 1.11 -20.77 0.43
CA LYS A 82 -0.08 -20.03 0.90
C LYS A 82 0.26 -18.68 1.51
N ARG A 83 1.30 -18.57 2.33
CA ARG A 83 1.74 -17.28 2.90
C ARG A 83 2.21 -16.29 1.83
N ARG A 84 2.93 -16.76 0.80
CA ARG A 84 3.28 -15.91 -0.35
C ARG A 84 2.05 -15.43 -1.13
N LEU A 85 1.04 -16.30 -1.29
CA LEU A 85 -0.24 -15.92 -1.91
C LEU A 85 -1.01 -14.89 -1.09
N GLU A 86 -1.12 -15.09 0.22
CA GLU A 86 -1.80 -14.16 1.14
C GLU A 86 -1.10 -12.79 1.21
N GLU A 87 0.23 -12.77 1.13
CA GLU A 87 1.02 -11.52 1.11
C GLU A 87 0.84 -10.75 -0.20
N LEU A 88 0.90 -11.44 -1.35
CA LEU A 88 0.62 -10.82 -2.65
C LEU A 88 -0.82 -10.30 -2.74
N ASP A 89 -1.79 -11.05 -2.23
CA ASP A 89 -3.20 -10.65 -2.22
C ASP A 89 -3.43 -9.38 -1.38
N LYS A 90 -2.79 -9.29 -0.20
CA LYS A 90 -2.79 -8.07 0.62
C LYS A 90 -2.18 -6.88 -0.13
N GLN A 91 -1.08 -7.06 -0.85
CA GLN A 91 -0.46 -5.98 -1.62
C GLN A 91 -1.33 -5.51 -2.78
N VAL A 92 -2.01 -6.42 -3.47
CA VAL A 92 -2.97 -6.08 -4.55
C VAL A 92 -4.15 -5.29 -3.99
N ILE A 93 -4.71 -5.71 -2.85
CA ILE A 93 -5.81 -4.99 -2.17
C ILE A 93 -5.35 -3.60 -1.73
N LEU A 94 -4.19 -3.49 -1.08
CA LEU A 94 -3.67 -2.19 -0.61
C LEU A 94 -3.44 -1.23 -1.79
N THR A 95 -2.85 -1.73 -2.88
CA THR A 95 -2.60 -0.94 -4.09
C THR A 95 -3.91 -0.49 -4.72
N GLY A 96 -4.91 -1.37 -4.84
CA GLY A 96 -6.24 -1.05 -5.36
C GLY A 96 -6.95 0.04 -4.53
N VAL A 97 -6.94 -0.07 -3.20
CA VAL A 97 -7.55 0.91 -2.29
C VAL A 97 -6.84 2.27 -2.38
N LEU A 98 -5.50 2.29 -2.43
CA LEU A 98 -4.73 3.53 -2.60
C LEU A 98 -5.01 4.20 -3.95
N GLN A 99 -5.21 3.41 -5.01
CA GLN A 99 -5.50 3.93 -6.35
C GLN A 99 -6.91 4.53 -6.42
N LEU A 100 -7.90 3.88 -5.80
CA LEU A 100 -9.25 4.42 -5.65
C LEU A 100 -9.27 5.71 -4.83
N HIS A 101 -8.52 5.76 -3.73
CA HIS A 101 -8.42 6.96 -2.89
C HIS A 101 -7.78 8.14 -3.65
N LYS A 102 -6.72 7.87 -4.44
CA LYS A 102 -6.12 8.88 -5.33
C LYS A 102 -7.10 9.38 -6.40
N TYR A 103 -7.83 8.47 -7.03
CA TYR A 103 -8.82 8.82 -8.07
C TYR A 103 -9.97 9.65 -7.49
N SER A 104 -10.51 9.27 -6.33
CA SER A 104 -11.56 10.01 -5.62
C SER A 104 -11.10 11.41 -5.22
N ASN A 105 -9.89 11.56 -4.67
CA ASN A 105 -9.33 12.87 -4.34
C ASN A 105 -9.10 13.74 -5.58
N TYR A 106 -8.62 13.17 -6.68
CA TYR A 106 -8.45 13.89 -7.94
C TYR A 106 -9.78 14.42 -8.49
N VAL A 107 -10.83 13.59 -8.50
CA VAL A 107 -12.17 13.98 -8.94
C VAL A 107 -12.74 15.10 -8.04
N LEU A 108 -12.56 14.99 -6.72
CA LEU A 108 -12.99 16.01 -5.77
C LEU A 108 -12.27 17.35 -5.99
N MET A 109 -10.95 17.32 -6.19
CA MET A 109 -10.14 18.51 -6.46
C MET A 109 -10.53 19.20 -7.76
N VAL A 110 -10.78 18.44 -8.82
CA VAL A 110 -11.25 19.00 -10.11
C VAL A 110 -12.65 19.61 -9.96
N GLY A 111 -13.55 18.97 -9.22
CA GLY A 111 -14.88 19.50 -8.91
C GLY A 111 -14.84 20.82 -8.13
N LEU A 112 -14.00 20.90 -7.09
CA LEU A 112 -13.77 22.13 -6.31
C LEU A 112 -13.19 23.26 -7.17
N CYS A 113 -12.20 22.95 -8.01
CA CYS A 113 -11.60 23.93 -8.94
C CYS A 113 -12.60 24.47 -9.96
N LEU A 114 -13.51 23.64 -10.46
CA LEU A 114 -14.55 24.06 -11.40
C LEU A 114 -15.63 24.88 -10.69
N ALA A 115 -16.07 24.47 -9.50
CA ALA A 115 -17.04 25.20 -8.69
C ALA A 115 -16.53 26.57 -8.22
N GLY A 116 -15.23 26.68 -7.92
CA GLY A 116 -14.60 27.95 -7.54
C GLY A 116 -14.56 28.97 -8.68
N LYS A 117 -14.29 28.53 -9.92
CA LYS A 117 -14.19 29.44 -11.09
C LYS A 117 -15.53 30.09 -11.45
N SER A 118 -16.64 29.34 -11.38
CA SER A 118 -17.97 29.91 -11.62
C SER A 118 -18.40 30.94 -10.57
N ASN A 119 -17.93 30.81 -9.33
CA ASN A 119 -18.25 31.74 -8.24
C ASN A 119 -17.49 33.08 -8.37
N VAL A 120 -16.22 33.06 -8.74
CA VAL A 120 -15.40 34.28 -8.89
C VAL A 120 -15.89 35.14 -10.06
N THR A 121 -16.18 34.55 -11.22
CA THR A 121 -16.69 35.30 -12.37
C THR A 121 -18.06 35.92 -12.11
N ALA A 122 -18.94 35.23 -11.36
CA ALA A 122 -20.22 35.77 -10.95
C ALA A 122 -20.07 36.93 -9.93
N LYS A 123 -19.19 36.77 -8.93
CA LYS A 123 -18.88 37.84 -7.95
C LYS A 123 -18.34 39.08 -8.66
N GLU A 124 -17.35 38.94 -9.52
CA GLU A 124 -16.77 40.08 -10.25
C GLU A 124 -17.77 40.75 -11.22
N ALA A 125 -18.66 39.98 -11.86
CA ALA A 125 -19.68 40.53 -12.73
C ALA A 125 -20.71 41.38 -11.95
N VAL A 126 -21.10 40.91 -10.76
CA VAL A 126 -21.97 41.66 -9.84
C VAL A 126 -21.26 42.92 -9.36
N SER A 127 -20.01 42.84 -8.89
CA SER A 127 -19.24 44.02 -8.46
C SER A 127 -19.10 45.07 -9.57
N ARG A 128 -18.81 44.66 -10.81
CA ARG A 128 -18.73 45.57 -11.96
C ARG A 128 -20.07 46.25 -12.28
N TRP A 129 -21.18 45.51 -12.14
CA TRP A 129 -22.50 46.07 -12.38
C TRP A 129 -22.90 47.06 -11.28
N THR A 130 -22.56 46.73 -10.03
CA THR A 130 -22.72 47.62 -8.86
C THR A 130 -21.93 48.93 -9.01
N ASP A 131 -20.66 48.87 -9.44
CA ASP A 131 -19.84 50.07 -9.67
C ASP A 131 -20.44 51.00 -10.73
N ASN A 132 -20.99 50.43 -11.81
CA ASN A 132 -21.64 51.20 -12.87
C ASN A 132 -22.91 51.90 -12.37
N VAL A 133 -23.72 51.23 -11.54
CA VAL A 133 -24.91 51.83 -10.92
C VAL A 133 -24.52 52.99 -10.01
N PHE A 134 -23.50 52.83 -9.17
CA PHE A 134 -23.00 53.91 -8.31
C PHE A 134 -22.40 55.09 -9.10
N ALA A 135 -21.71 54.82 -10.22
CA ALA A 135 -21.19 55.86 -11.10
C ALA A 135 -22.32 56.69 -11.75
N ILE A 136 -23.38 56.02 -12.22
CA ILE A 136 -24.56 56.68 -12.79
C ILE A 136 -25.31 57.50 -11.73
N LYS A 137 -25.51 56.94 -10.53
CA LYS A 137 -26.12 57.64 -9.38
C LYS A 137 -25.34 58.91 -9.02
N SER A 138 -24.02 58.79 -8.93
CA SER A 138 -23.12 59.93 -8.65
C SER A 138 -23.17 61.01 -9.74
N TRP A 139 -23.25 60.60 -11.01
CA TRP A 139 -23.36 61.53 -12.15
C TRP A 139 -24.73 62.23 -12.19
N ALA A 140 -25.82 61.49 -11.95
CA ALA A 140 -27.18 62.03 -11.91
C ALA A 140 -27.36 63.03 -10.76
N LYS A 141 -26.81 62.72 -9.58
CA LYS A 141 -26.78 63.63 -8.42
C LYS A 141 -26.07 64.94 -8.74
N ARG A 142 -24.91 64.88 -9.41
CA ARG A 142 -24.09 66.05 -9.73
C ARG A 142 -24.71 66.96 -10.81
N ASN A 143 -25.34 66.39 -11.83
CA ASN A 143 -25.84 67.16 -12.97
C ASN A 143 -27.30 67.60 -12.84
N PHE A 144 -28.12 66.88 -12.08
CA PHE A 144 -29.55 67.16 -11.96
C PHE A 144 -30.02 67.49 -10.53
N GLY A 145 -29.14 67.39 -9.52
CA GLY A 145 -29.46 67.77 -8.15
C GLY A 145 -30.49 66.87 -7.46
N PHE A 146 -30.68 65.65 -7.95
CA PHE A 146 -31.63 64.69 -7.36
C PHE A 146 -31.18 64.18 -5.99
N ASP A 147 -32.16 63.96 -5.10
CA ASP A 147 -31.96 63.35 -3.79
C ASP A 147 -31.85 61.82 -3.91
N ASP A 148 -30.95 61.19 -3.14
CA ASP A 148 -30.62 59.75 -3.26
C ASP A 148 -31.87 58.88 -3.11
N GLY A 149 -32.79 59.25 -2.21
CA GLY A 149 -34.02 58.50 -1.97
C GLY A 149 -34.99 58.45 -3.16
N HIS A 150 -34.94 59.45 -4.06
CA HIS A 150 -35.78 59.47 -5.26
C HIS A 150 -35.20 58.61 -6.38
N ILE A 151 -33.88 58.56 -6.48
CA ILE A 151 -33.15 57.71 -7.45
C ILE A 151 -33.28 56.24 -7.05
N ASP A 152 -33.07 55.92 -5.77
CA ASP A 152 -33.10 54.53 -5.28
C ASP A 152 -34.48 53.90 -5.45
N LYS A 153 -35.55 54.68 -5.22
CA LYS A 153 -36.93 54.27 -5.46
C LYS A 153 -37.26 54.11 -6.95
N ALA A 154 -36.68 54.94 -7.83
CA ALA A 154 -36.90 54.86 -9.28
C ALA A 154 -36.18 53.66 -9.92
N PHE A 155 -35.02 53.27 -9.41
CA PHE A 155 -34.25 52.10 -9.89
C PHE A 155 -34.57 50.81 -9.12
N GLY A 156 -35.38 50.87 -8.07
CA GLY A 156 -35.77 49.71 -7.26
C GLY A 156 -34.59 49.10 -6.50
N ILE A 157 -33.64 49.92 -6.08
CA ILE A 157 -32.42 49.49 -5.38
C ILE A 157 -32.75 49.34 -3.88
N PRO A 158 -32.58 48.15 -3.28
CA PRO A 158 -32.79 47.95 -1.84
C PRO A 158 -31.82 48.79 -1.01
N GLU A 159 -32.28 49.30 0.14
CA GLU A 159 -31.51 50.17 1.05
C GLU A 159 -30.31 49.43 1.72
N ASP A 160 -30.27 48.10 1.60
CA ASP A 160 -29.29 47.16 2.15
C ASP A 160 -28.27 46.63 1.11
N LEU A 161 -28.18 47.23 -0.08
CA LEU A 161 -27.19 46.84 -1.10
C LEU A 161 -25.77 47.28 -0.70
N ASP A 162 -25.07 46.43 0.04
CA ASP A 162 -23.64 46.56 0.35
C ASP A 162 -22.80 45.50 -0.39
N TYR A 163 -21.48 45.72 -0.50
CA TYR A 163 -20.57 44.74 -1.09
C TYR A 163 -20.58 43.46 -0.24
N MET A 164 -20.76 42.31 -0.89
CA MET A 164 -20.59 41.01 -0.25
C MET A 164 -19.09 40.72 -0.11
N ASP A 165 -18.57 40.70 1.12
CA ASP A 165 -17.22 40.20 1.43
C ASP A 165 -17.01 38.74 0.92
#